data_AF-A0A174EV90-F1
#
_entry.id   AF-A0A174EV90-F1
#
_cell.length_a   1.000
_cell.length_b   1.000
_cell.length_c   1.000
_cell.angle_alpha   90.00
_cell.angle_beta   90.00
_cell.angle_gamma   90.00
#
_symmetry.space_group_name_H-M   'P 1'
#
loop_
_entity.id
_entity.type
_entity.pdbx_description
1 polymer ?
#
loop_
_entity_poly.entity_id
_entity_poly.type
_entity_poly.pdbx_seq_one_letter_code
_entity_poly.pdbx_strand_id
1 'polypeptide(L)'
;MAKKRFYAIKKGKGNTKNKIVETWSECKDLVLGYPAEYKGFATKEEAEIYLGIKNISNSEVYIKTISKKKRLKKRKNRDKDKTILEVEISKDLYKEFSDECSSLDMSENDIIVNLIKEWLL
;
A
#
# COMPACT_ATOMS: atom_id res chain seq x y z
N MET A 1 19.77 -7.70 14.65
CA MET A 1 19.52 -6.28 14.95
C MET A 1 18.03 -6.06 15.16
N ALA A 2 17.63 -5.52 16.31
CA ALA A 2 16.23 -5.31 16.66
C ALA A 2 15.55 -4.42 15.60
N LYS A 3 14.47 -4.93 15.01
CA LYS A 3 13.62 -4.17 14.09
C LYS A 3 13.08 -2.99 14.87
N LYS A 4 13.54 -1.76 14.56
CA LYS A 4 12.99 -0.54 15.18
C LYS A 4 11.48 -0.51 14.91
N ARG A 5 10.68 -0.32 15.96
CA ARG A 5 9.21 -0.30 15.89
C ARG A 5 8.74 1.01 16.49
N PHE A 6 7.95 1.76 15.74
CA PHE A 6 7.31 2.98 16.20
C PHE A 6 5.94 2.60 16.73
N TYR A 7 5.60 2.97 17.97
CA TYR A 7 4.30 2.70 18.56
C TYR A 7 3.48 3.98 18.59
N ALA A 8 2.36 3.98 17.88
CA ALA A 8 1.39 5.05 17.91
C ALA A 8 0.33 4.77 18.98
N ILE A 9 0.08 5.72 19.86
CA ILE A 9 -0.89 5.64 20.95
C ILE A 9 -1.98 6.68 20.67
N LYS A 10 -3.18 6.20 20.34
CA LYS A 10 -4.35 7.03 20.05
C LYS A 10 -5.02 7.48 21.35
N LYS A 11 -5.17 6.54 22.30
CA LYS A 11 -5.64 6.78 23.66
C LYS A 11 -4.75 6.00 24.62
N GLY A 12 -4.17 6.67 25.61
CA GLY A 12 -3.40 6.05 26.68
C GLY A 12 -3.87 6.50 28.05
N LYS A 13 -3.10 6.12 29.08
CA LYS A 13 -3.29 6.52 30.47
C LYS A 13 -3.13 8.05 30.61
N GLY A 14 -4.03 8.67 31.38
CA GLY A 14 -4.04 10.12 31.63
C GLY A 14 -4.41 10.97 30.40
N ASN A 15 -3.73 12.10 30.21
CA ASN A 15 -3.92 13.03 29.07
C ASN A 15 -3.16 12.62 27.80
N THR A 16 -2.67 11.38 27.71
CA THR A 16 -1.85 10.93 26.57
C THR A 16 -2.73 10.56 25.39
N LYS A 17 -2.90 11.50 24.45
CA LYS A 17 -3.60 11.32 23.17
C LYS A 17 -2.65 11.64 22.02
N ASN A 18 -2.75 10.89 20.93
CA ASN A 18 -1.97 11.09 19.70
C ASN A 18 -0.45 11.19 19.91
N LYS A 19 0.15 10.27 20.68
CA LYS A 19 1.59 10.22 20.93
C LYS A 19 2.24 9.06 20.17
N ILE A 20 3.46 9.28 19.66
CA ILE A 20 4.30 8.24 19.04
C ILE A 20 5.53 8.03 19.92
N VAL A 21 5.88 6.78 20.18
CA VAL A 21 7.07 6.39 20.95
C VAL A 21 7.89 5.35 20.19
N GLU A 22 9.21 5.35 20.35
CA GLU A 22 10.12 4.45 19.61
C GLU A 22 10.47 3.18 20.39
N THR A 23 10.13 3.13 21.67
CA THR A 23 10.45 2.01 22.57
C THR A 23 9.18 1.38 23.13
N TRP A 24 9.23 0.07 23.35
CA TRP A 24 8.13 -0.65 23.99
C TRP A 24 7.99 -0.26 25.47
N SER A 25 9.09 0.07 26.16
CA SER A 25 9.03 0.45 27.57
C SER A 25 8.17 1.69 27.77
N GLU A 26 8.40 2.74 26.98
CA GLU A 26 7.58 3.96 27.01
C GLU A 26 6.13 3.68 26.61
N CYS A 27 5.90 2.82 25.61
CA CYS A 27 4.55 2.45 25.23
C CYS A 27 3.84 1.73 26.38
N LYS A 28 4.52 0.77 27.01
CA LYS A 28 4.00 -0.05 28.10
C LYS A 28 3.53 0.82 29.27
N ASP A 29 4.33 1.77 29.72
CA ASP A 29 3.96 2.63 30.85
C ASP A 29 2.71 3.50 30.58
N LEU A 30 2.47 3.83 29.31
CA LEU A 30 1.33 4.63 28.86
C LEU A 30 0.07 3.81 28.56
N VAL A 31 0.18 2.49 28.39
CA VAL A 31 -0.96 1.61 28.04
C VAL A 31 -1.33 0.66 29.18
N LEU A 32 -0.40 0.35 30.10
CA LEU A 32 -0.63 -0.61 31.18
C LEU A 32 -1.55 -0.01 32.26
N GLY A 33 -2.64 -0.72 32.56
CA GLY A 33 -3.65 -0.29 33.54
C GLY A 33 -4.68 0.70 33.01
N TYR A 34 -4.78 0.88 31.68
CA TYR A 34 -5.82 1.68 31.04
C TYR A 34 -6.31 0.98 29.75
N PRO A 35 -7.58 1.11 29.34
CA PRO A 35 -8.07 0.63 28.04
C PRO A 35 -7.50 1.49 26.90
N ALA A 36 -6.23 1.25 26.57
CA ALA A 36 -5.48 2.03 25.60
C ALA A 36 -5.60 1.47 24.17
N GLU A 37 -5.66 2.38 23.20
CA GLU A 37 -5.63 2.06 21.77
C GLU A 37 -4.23 2.41 21.23
N TYR A 38 -3.42 1.39 20.93
CA TYR A 38 -2.08 1.56 20.36
C TYR A 38 -1.77 0.57 19.24
N LYS A 39 -0.84 0.93 18.35
CA LYS A 39 -0.39 0.06 17.25
C LYS A 39 1.07 0.29 16.90
N GLY A 40 1.80 -0.80 16.68
CA GLY A 40 3.21 -0.78 16.29
C GLY A 40 3.39 -0.79 14.77
N PHE A 41 4.23 0.10 14.27
CA PHE A 41 4.56 0.31 12.86
C PHE A 41 6.05 0.19 12.61
N ALA A 42 6.42 -0.02 11.34
CA ALA A 42 7.82 -0.10 10.94
C ALA A 42 8.45 1.27 10.70
N THR A 43 7.64 2.28 10.37
CA THR A 43 8.09 3.65 10.08
C THR A 43 7.29 4.67 10.88
N LYS A 44 7.91 5.80 11.20
CA LYS A 44 7.27 6.93 11.89
C LYS A 44 6.08 7.48 11.09
N GLU A 45 6.21 7.54 9.76
CA GLU A 45 5.15 8.00 8.87
C GLU A 45 3.86 7.17 9.00
N GLU A 46 3.98 5.84 9.06
CA GLU A 46 2.82 4.95 9.23
C GLU A 46 2.12 5.20 10.59
N ALA A 47 2.91 5.50 11.63
CA ALA A 47 2.40 5.87 12.95
C ALA A 47 1.70 7.25 12.94
N GLU A 48 2.23 8.23 12.23
CA GLU A 48 1.63 9.57 12.08
C GLU A 48 0.31 9.54 11.30
N ILE A 49 0.24 8.72 10.24
CA ILE A 49 -1.00 8.49 9.47
C ILE A 49 -2.07 7.85 10.37
N TYR A 50 -1.69 6.86 11.17
CA TYR A 50 -2.62 6.18 12.08
C TYR A 50 -3.24 7.12 13.12
N LEU A 51 -2.50 8.15 13.55
CA LEU A 51 -3.00 9.17 14.47
C LEU A 51 -3.72 10.33 13.78
N GLY A 52 -3.78 10.36 12.46
CA GLY A 52 -4.39 11.44 11.69
C GLY A 52 -3.61 12.76 11.75
N ILE A 53 -2.32 12.73 12.15
CA ILE A 53 -1.46 13.91 12.22
C ILE A 53 -1.01 14.32 10.80
N LYS A 54 -0.82 13.32 9.93
CA LYS A 54 -0.40 13.52 8.55
C LYS A 54 -1.53 13.11 7.61
N ASN A 55 -2.14 14.10 6.95
CA ASN A 55 -3.07 13.88 5.84
C ASN A 55 -2.26 13.52 4.59
N ILE A 56 -2.09 12.23 4.34
CA ILE A 56 -1.59 11.75 3.05
C ILE A 56 -2.81 11.56 2.14
N SER A 57 -2.67 12.01 0.90
CA SER A 57 -3.69 11.80 -0.14
C SER A 57 -4.05 10.31 -0.22
N ASN A 58 -5.35 9.99 -0.30
CA ASN A 58 -5.81 8.59 -0.34
C ASN A 58 -5.13 7.76 -1.46
N SER A 59 -4.62 8.40 -2.50
CA SER A 59 -3.86 7.79 -3.59
C SER A 59 -2.52 7.20 -3.13
N GLU A 60 -1.74 7.85 -2.26
CA GLU A 60 -0.43 7.35 -1.83
C GLU A 60 -0.51 6.19 -0.83
N VAL A 61 -1.53 6.17 0.04
CA VAL A 61 -1.80 5.04 0.93
C VAL A 61 -2.28 3.82 0.13
N TYR A 62 -3.09 4.04 -0.91
CA TYR A 62 -3.55 2.98 -1.81
C TYR A 62 -2.36 2.31 -2.54
N ILE A 63 -1.41 3.09 -3.09
CA ILE A 63 -0.25 2.56 -3.80
C ILE A 63 0.71 1.77 -2.88
N LYS A 64 0.94 2.23 -1.64
CA LYS A 64 1.75 1.51 -0.62
C LYS A 64 1.09 0.20 -0.15
N THR A 65 -0.24 0.13 -0.08
CA THR A 65 -0.95 -1.10 0.30
C THR A 65 -1.04 -2.11 -0.86
N ILE A 66 -1.18 -1.65 -2.11
CA ILE A 66 -1.12 -2.49 -3.32
C ILE A 66 0.25 -3.16 -3.47
N SER A 67 1.34 -2.42 -3.29
CA SER A 67 2.71 -2.94 -3.41
C SER A 67 3.04 -4.00 -2.33
N LYS A 68 2.60 -3.81 -1.07
CA LYS A 68 2.73 -4.83 -0.01
C LYS A 68 1.85 -6.06 -0.25
N LYS A 69 0.60 -5.91 -0.71
CA LYS A 69 -0.28 -7.03 -1.09
C LYS A 69 0.26 -7.80 -2.31
N LYS A 70 0.86 -7.13 -3.29
CA LYS A 70 1.54 -7.77 -4.44
C LYS A 70 2.70 -8.67 -4.00
N ARG A 71 3.53 -8.27 -3.03
CA ARG A 71 4.65 -9.10 -2.51
C ARG A 71 4.19 -10.36 -1.75
N LEU A 72 3.07 -10.31 -1.04
CA LEU A 72 2.51 -11.45 -0.31
C LEU A 72 1.82 -12.47 -1.23
N LYS A 73 1.15 -12.02 -2.31
CA LYS A 73 0.54 -12.91 -3.31
C LYS A 73 1.57 -13.59 -4.25
N LYS A 74 2.69 -12.93 -4.56
CA LYS A 74 3.73 -13.44 -5.48
C LYS A 74 4.42 -14.73 -5.02
N ARG A 75 4.26 -15.14 -3.74
CA ARG A 75 4.81 -16.40 -3.20
C ARG A 75 3.86 -17.59 -3.30
N LYS A 76 2.56 -17.39 -3.57
CA LYS A 76 1.57 -18.47 -3.41
C LYS A 76 1.06 -19.15 -4.69
N ASN A 77 1.28 -18.60 -5.89
CA ASN A 77 1.00 -19.30 -7.17
C ASN A 77 1.59 -18.46 -8.32
N ARG A 78 2.77 -18.82 -8.84
CA ARG A 78 3.18 -18.39 -10.20
C ARG A 78 2.77 -19.52 -11.12
N ASP A 79 1.80 -19.23 -11.98
CA ASP A 79 1.46 -20.09 -13.11
C ASP A 79 2.71 -20.23 -13.99
N LYS A 80 3.13 -21.46 -14.30
CA LYS A 80 4.42 -21.72 -14.98
C LYS A 80 4.42 -21.20 -16.42
N ASP A 81 3.24 -21.03 -17.01
CA ASP A 81 3.08 -20.73 -18.43
C ASP A 81 2.79 -19.25 -18.71
N LYS A 82 2.83 -18.38 -17.68
CA LYS A 82 2.57 -16.94 -17.82
C LYS A 82 3.84 -16.11 -17.64
N THR A 83 4.14 -15.28 -18.63
CA THR A 83 5.24 -14.30 -18.62
C THR A 83 4.69 -12.89 -18.42
N ILE A 84 5.49 -12.00 -17.83
CA ILE A 84 5.15 -10.57 -17.66
C ILE A 84 5.78 -9.80 -18.82
N LEU A 85 4.98 -9.01 -19.52
CA LEU A 85 5.45 -8.03 -20.50
C LEU A 85 5.54 -6.65 -19.84
N GLU A 86 6.72 -6.05 -19.82
CA GLU A 86 6.94 -4.67 -19.35
C GLU A 86 7.35 -3.81 -20.57
N VAL A 87 6.60 -2.75 -20.85
CA VAL A 87 6.82 -1.86 -22.00
C VAL A 87 6.86 -0.42 -21.51
N GLU A 88 7.81 0.35 -22.02
CA GLU A 88 7.86 1.80 -21.82
C GLU A 88 7.22 2.51 -23.03
N ILE A 89 6.22 3.34 -22.77
CA ILE A 89 5.45 4.09 -23.77
C ILE A 89 5.25 5.53 -23.29
N SER A 90 5.04 6.46 -24.22
CA SER A 90 4.77 7.85 -23.87
C SER A 90 3.44 7.97 -23.12
N LYS A 91 3.38 8.93 -22.19
CA LYS A 91 2.17 9.15 -21.38
C LYS A 91 0.98 9.57 -22.24
N ASP A 92 1.24 10.35 -23.28
CA ASP A 92 0.20 10.83 -24.20
C ASP A 92 -0.42 9.66 -24.97
N LEU A 93 0.42 8.76 -25.48
CA LEU A 93 -0.04 7.56 -26.18
C LEU A 93 -0.82 6.62 -25.26
N TYR A 94 -0.34 6.41 -24.02
CA TYR A 94 -1.06 5.58 -23.06
C TYR A 94 -2.43 6.15 -22.70
N LYS A 95 -2.54 7.48 -22.61
CA LYS A 95 -3.78 8.15 -22.30
C LYS A 95 -4.82 7.95 -23.41
N GLU A 96 -4.45 8.22 -24.66
CA GLU A 96 -5.32 7.98 -25.82
C GLU A 96 -5.80 6.52 -25.87
N PHE A 97 -4.88 5.58 -25.67
CA PHE A 97 -5.20 4.15 -25.58
C PHE A 97 -6.20 3.84 -24.46
N SER A 98 -5.98 4.38 -23.25
CA SER A 98 -6.84 4.13 -22.09
C SER A 98 -8.25 4.70 -22.27
N ASP A 99 -8.37 5.85 -22.93
CA ASP A 99 -9.64 6.51 -23.23
C ASP A 99 -10.45 5.69 -24.27
N GLU A 100 -9.77 5.15 -25.30
CA GLU A 100 -10.36 4.23 -26.30
C GLU A 100 -10.79 2.90 -25.66
N CYS A 101 -9.96 2.29 -24.81
CA CYS A 101 -10.31 1.05 -24.11
C CYS A 101 -11.59 1.20 -23.27
N SER A 102 -11.73 2.36 -22.61
CA SER A 102 -12.92 2.67 -21.80
C SER A 102 -14.18 2.81 -22.65
N SER A 103 -14.03 3.30 -23.88
CA SER A 103 -15.15 3.45 -24.83
C SER A 103 -15.66 2.10 -25.35
N LEU A 104 -14.80 1.09 -25.37
CA LEU A 104 -15.09 -0.26 -25.86
C LEU A 104 -15.55 -1.24 -24.77
N ASP A 105 -15.63 -0.82 -23.50
CA ASP A 105 -15.97 -1.66 -22.33
C ASP A 105 -15.07 -2.91 -22.21
N MET A 106 -13.79 -2.77 -22.56
CA MET A 106 -12.80 -3.84 -22.49
C MET A 106 -11.63 -3.47 -21.58
N SER A 107 -11.03 -4.47 -20.91
CA SER A 107 -9.87 -4.21 -20.05
C SER A 107 -8.62 -3.93 -20.90
N GLU A 108 -7.75 -3.04 -20.43
CA GLU A 108 -6.54 -2.65 -21.18
C GLU A 108 -5.65 -3.86 -21.47
N ASN A 109 -5.59 -4.81 -20.55
CA ASN A 109 -4.80 -6.04 -20.71
C ASN A 109 -5.40 -6.96 -21.78
N ASP A 110 -6.71 -7.07 -21.86
CA ASP A 110 -7.37 -7.95 -22.84
C ASP A 110 -7.17 -7.42 -24.26
N ILE A 111 -7.22 -6.10 -24.46
CA ILE A 111 -6.93 -5.47 -25.75
C ILE A 111 -5.48 -5.74 -26.16
N ILE A 112 -4.51 -5.54 -25.27
CA ILE A 112 -3.10 -5.84 -25.57
C ILE A 112 -2.92 -7.31 -25.97
N VAL A 113 -3.57 -8.23 -25.24
CA VAL A 113 -3.52 -9.66 -25.56
C VAL A 113 -4.16 -9.95 -26.92
N ASN A 114 -5.27 -9.30 -27.25
CA ASN A 114 -5.95 -9.50 -28.53
C ASN A 114 -5.14 -8.92 -29.70
N LEU A 115 -4.53 -7.74 -29.54
CA LEU A 115 -3.62 -7.17 -30.54
C LEU A 115 -2.44 -8.10 -30.82
N ILE A 116 -1.86 -8.71 -29.78
CA ILE A 116 -0.77 -9.68 -29.95
C ILE A 116 -1.27 -10.93 -30.71
N LYS A 117 -2.48 -11.40 -30.42
CA LYS A 117 -3.06 -12.56 -31.13
C LYS A 117 -3.34 -12.24 -32.60
N GLU A 118 -3.93 -11.08 -32.88
CA GLU A 118 -4.20 -10.61 -34.23
C GLU A 118 -2.92 -10.43 -35.05
N TRP A 119 -1.84 -9.96 -34.42
CA TRP A 119 -0.54 -9.83 -35.08
C TRP A 119 0.09 -11.19 -35.45
N LEU A 120 -0.21 -12.24 -34.68
CA LEU A 120 0.33 -13.59 -34.90
C LEU A 120 -0.51 -14.45 -35.85
N LEU A 121 -1.69 -13.98 -36.25
CA LEU A 121 -2.56 -14.62 -37.24
C LEU A 121 -2.12 -14.24 -38.67
#